data_AF-A0A4P0YAT2-F1
#
_entry.id   AF-A0A4P0YAT2-F1
#
_cell.length_a   1.000
_cell.length_b   1.000
_cell.length_c   1.000
_cell.angle_alpha   90.00
_cell.angle_beta   90.00
_cell.angle_gamma   90.00
#
_symmetry.space_group_name_H-M   'P 1'
#
loop_
_entity.id
_entity.type
_entity.pdbx_description
1 polymer ?
#
loop_
_entity_poly.entity_id
_entity_poly.type
_entity_poly.pdbx_seq_one_letter_code
_entity_poly.pdbx_strand_id
1 'polypeptide(L)'
;MNNGWDAGYFRQIGLAELADEDFVRIGQRIVDPGTPCGEGLCATAAEEMGLPIGTPVAVGMIDAHAGGIGTVGVLNGAVNNMAYVFGTSSCTMTTTQEAVFVPGVWGPYYSAMVPGYWLSEGGQSAAGAAIDQLLSFHPAAAQAREQAKAAGVPLPVWLADRVLTQVASPSEAVTLAAGLHVVPEFLGNRAPLADPHAKALIAGLGMERDLDNLTALYVAGLCGIGYGLRQIIDAQRACGIKSENIVISGGAGQHPLVRQLLADACGVSVVSTASREPVLLGSAILGAVAGRVAASLPEAMKQFTQVDATYHSETAFSPLHQRRYAAYKALQQAGRLIRE
;
A
#
# COMPACT_ATOMS: atom_id res chain seq x y z
N MET A 1 -9.71 17.93 21.25
CA MET A 1 -8.44 17.74 20.51
C MET A 1 -7.77 19.10 20.45
N ASN A 2 -6.47 19.18 20.72
CA ASN A 2 -5.73 20.42 20.49
C ASN A 2 -5.50 20.57 18.97
N ASN A 3 -6.03 21.63 18.38
CA ASN A 3 -5.84 21.97 16.96
C ASN A 3 -4.50 22.72 16.75
N GLY A 4 -3.40 22.21 17.31
CA GLY A 4 -2.11 22.89 17.25
C GLY A 4 -0.96 22.04 17.75
N TRP A 5 0.25 22.56 17.57
CA TRP A 5 1.50 21.91 17.97
C TRP A 5 1.58 21.72 19.50
N ASP A 6 2.14 20.59 19.93
CA ASP A 6 2.42 20.34 21.34
C ASP A 6 3.75 21.00 21.75
N ALA A 7 3.67 22.19 22.33
CA ALA A 7 4.86 22.90 22.81
C ALA A 7 5.67 22.12 23.86
N GLY A 8 5.02 21.28 24.66
CA GLY A 8 5.69 20.42 25.64
C GLY A 8 6.61 19.41 24.95
N TYR A 9 6.10 18.75 23.91
CA TYR A 9 6.89 17.84 23.08
C TYR A 9 8.12 18.52 22.47
N PHE A 10 7.95 19.68 21.81
CA PHE A 10 9.07 20.38 21.16
C PHE A 10 10.13 20.85 22.17
N ARG A 11 9.71 21.32 23.35
CA ARG A 11 10.65 21.67 24.44
C ARG A 11 11.42 20.45 24.94
N GLN A 12 10.75 19.29 25.06
CA GLN A 12 11.38 18.05 25.52
C GLN A 12 12.47 17.54 24.56
N ILE A 13 12.29 17.69 23.24
CA ILE A 13 13.23 17.18 22.23
C ILE A 13 14.32 18.20 21.82
N GLY A 14 14.45 19.31 22.55
CA GLY A 14 15.48 20.33 22.30
C GLY A 14 15.17 21.27 21.13
N LEU A 15 13.90 21.38 20.73
CA LEU A 15 13.42 22.27 19.68
C LEU A 15 12.50 23.39 20.25
N ALA A 16 12.82 23.86 21.46
CA ALA A 16 12.01 24.86 22.18
C ALA A 16 11.82 26.16 21.39
N GLU A 17 12.81 26.56 20.59
CA GLU A 17 12.74 27.74 19.72
C GLU A 17 11.52 27.75 18.79
N LEU A 18 11.06 26.58 18.31
CA LEU A 18 9.86 26.50 17.49
C LEU A 18 8.61 26.87 18.28
N ALA A 19 8.53 26.47 19.55
CA ALA A 19 7.41 26.83 20.42
C ALA A 19 7.49 28.30 20.88
N ASP A 20 8.71 28.78 21.14
CA ASP A 20 8.92 30.13 21.66
C ASP A 20 8.73 31.20 20.56
N GLU A 21 8.90 30.84 19.30
CA GLU A 21 8.56 31.67 18.12
C GLU A 21 7.13 31.41 17.58
N ASP A 22 6.26 30.84 18.42
CA ASP A 22 4.85 30.55 18.08
C ASP A 22 4.69 29.73 16.77
N PHE A 23 5.62 28.81 16.53
CA PHE A 23 5.64 27.89 15.39
C PHE A 23 5.62 28.55 14.00
N VAL A 24 5.95 29.84 13.91
CA VAL A 24 5.91 30.60 12.64
C VAL A 24 6.71 29.93 11.51
N ARG A 25 7.80 29.23 11.86
CA ARG A 25 8.68 28.54 10.90
C ARG A 25 8.08 27.25 10.31
N ILE A 26 7.15 26.62 11.02
CA ILE A 26 6.56 25.31 10.63
C ILE A 26 5.05 25.39 10.36
N GLY A 27 4.46 26.57 10.53
CA GLY A 27 3.07 26.86 10.18
C GLY A 27 2.18 27.04 11.40
N GLN A 28 1.43 28.15 11.40
CA GLN A 28 0.47 28.52 12.46
C GLN A 28 -0.98 28.21 12.09
N ARG A 29 -1.26 28.07 10.79
CA ARG A 29 -2.60 27.81 10.27
C ARG A 29 -2.63 26.46 9.57
N ILE A 30 -3.18 25.47 10.25
CA ILE A 30 -3.43 24.15 9.70
C ILE A 30 -4.89 24.08 9.25
N VAL A 31 -5.12 23.64 8.03
CA VAL A 31 -6.46 23.47 7.45
C VAL A 31 -6.55 22.12 6.78
N ASP A 32 -7.79 21.65 6.60
CA ASP A 32 -8.05 20.38 5.95
C ASP A 32 -7.62 20.40 4.47
N PRO A 33 -7.18 19.26 3.92
CA PRO A 33 -6.90 19.14 2.50
C PRO A 33 -8.15 19.43 1.66
N GLY A 34 -7.96 20.08 0.51
CA GLY A 34 -9.08 20.54 -0.33
C GLY A 34 -9.62 21.92 0.05
N THR A 35 -9.17 22.50 1.16
CA THR A 35 -9.44 23.92 1.48
C THR A 35 -8.81 24.82 0.41
N PRO A 36 -9.51 25.84 -0.13
CA PRO A 36 -8.91 26.82 -1.03
C PRO A 36 -7.72 27.54 -0.39
N CYS A 37 -6.59 27.54 -1.08
CA CYS A 37 -5.38 28.23 -0.69
C CYS A 37 -5.37 29.65 -1.27
N GLY A 38 -5.41 30.66 -0.40
CA GLY A 38 -5.46 32.07 -0.81
C GLY A 38 -6.63 32.36 -1.75
N GLU A 39 -6.35 33.13 -2.80
CA GLU A 39 -7.30 33.46 -3.87
C GLU A 39 -7.04 32.65 -5.15
N GLY A 40 -6.36 31.50 -5.04
CA GLY A 40 -5.95 30.65 -6.17
C GLY A 40 -4.57 31.02 -6.74
N LEU A 41 -4.30 30.63 -8.00
CA LEU A 41 -3.04 30.91 -8.67
C LEU A 41 -2.78 32.42 -8.75
N CYS A 42 -1.63 32.86 -8.23
CA CYS A 42 -1.15 34.22 -8.42
C CYS A 42 -0.75 34.46 -9.89
N ALA A 43 -0.60 35.72 -10.29
CA ALA A 43 -0.28 36.10 -11.67
C ALA A 43 0.95 35.37 -12.23
N THR A 44 2.03 35.30 -11.44
CA THR A 44 3.28 34.64 -11.83
C THR A 44 3.08 33.13 -12.07
N ALA A 45 2.48 32.42 -11.12
CA ALA A 45 2.26 30.98 -11.26
C ALA A 45 1.29 30.63 -12.40
N ALA A 46 0.26 31.46 -12.59
CA ALA A 46 -0.68 31.33 -13.69
C ALA A 46 0.02 31.47 -15.06
N GLU A 47 0.89 32.47 -15.22
CA GLU A 47 1.70 32.66 -16.43
C GLU A 47 2.65 31.49 -16.69
N GLU A 48 3.41 31.05 -15.68
CA GLU A 48 4.36 29.94 -15.78
C GLU A 48 3.69 28.61 -16.18
N MET A 49 2.47 28.38 -15.70
CA MET A 49 1.70 27.16 -15.98
C MET A 49 0.80 27.27 -17.23
N GLY A 50 0.66 28.47 -17.82
CA GLY A 50 -0.27 28.72 -18.92
C GLY A 50 -1.75 28.59 -18.52
N LEU A 51 -2.10 28.95 -17.29
CA LEU A 51 -3.45 28.86 -16.71
C LEU A 51 -4.03 30.25 -16.35
N PRO A 52 -5.35 30.37 -16.15
CA PRO A 52 -5.94 31.63 -15.70
C PRO A 52 -5.52 32.03 -14.27
N ILE A 53 -5.30 33.33 -14.06
CA ILE A 53 -5.13 33.91 -12.71
C ILE A 53 -6.37 33.61 -11.87
N GLY A 54 -6.17 33.24 -10.61
CA GLY A 54 -7.27 32.90 -9.71
C GLY A 54 -7.86 31.50 -9.92
N THR A 55 -7.25 30.66 -10.76
CA THR A 55 -7.59 29.23 -10.81
C THR A 55 -7.50 28.65 -9.40
N PRO A 56 -8.56 28.01 -8.87
CA PRO A 56 -8.57 27.51 -7.50
C PRO A 56 -7.41 26.53 -7.23
N VAL A 57 -6.73 26.74 -6.11
CA VAL A 57 -5.65 25.87 -5.62
C VAL A 57 -6.09 25.27 -4.30
N ALA A 58 -6.08 23.94 -4.19
CA ALA A 58 -6.33 23.27 -2.94
C ALA A 58 -5.09 23.26 -2.04
N VAL A 59 -5.28 23.32 -0.73
CA VAL A 59 -4.26 22.85 0.21
C VAL A 59 -4.01 21.36 -0.07
N GLY A 60 -2.75 21.06 -0.37
CA GLY A 60 -2.32 19.75 -0.81
C GLY A 60 -2.16 18.74 0.33
N MET A 61 -1.61 17.58 -0.02
CA MET A 61 -1.28 16.52 0.92
C MET A 61 -0.14 15.65 0.40
N ILE A 62 0.31 14.72 1.23
CA ILE A 62 1.33 13.72 0.89
C ILE A 62 0.81 12.78 -0.21
N ASP A 63 1.71 12.32 -1.08
CA ASP A 63 1.43 11.48 -2.25
C ASP A 63 0.61 10.21 -1.93
N ALA A 64 0.98 9.46 -0.90
CA ALA A 64 0.26 8.25 -0.49
C ALA A 64 -1.19 8.58 -0.11
N HIS A 65 -1.40 9.66 0.64
CA HIS A 65 -2.72 10.11 1.09
C HIS A 65 -3.57 10.56 -0.10
N ALA A 66 -2.96 11.26 -1.08
CA ALA A 66 -3.63 11.64 -2.31
C ALA A 66 -4.00 10.38 -3.13
N GLY A 67 -3.09 9.41 -3.22
CA GLY A 67 -3.38 8.10 -3.79
C GLY A 67 -4.53 7.38 -3.09
N GLY A 68 -4.61 7.48 -1.76
CA GLY A 68 -5.74 7.02 -0.96
C GLY A 68 -7.05 7.67 -1.39
N ILE A 69 -7.12 9.00 -1.45
CA ILE A 69 -8.29 9.74 -1.95
C ILE A 69 -8.70 9.28 -3.35
N GLY A 70 -7.72 9.13 -4.25
CA GLY A 70 -7.93 8.70 -5.63
C GLY A 70 -8.34 7.24 -5.79
N THR A 71 -8.45 6.46 -4.70
CA THR A 71 -8.76 5.03 -4.74
C THR A 71 -9.92 4.63 -3.84
N VAL A 72 -9.88 4.93 -2.54
CA VAL A 72 -10.78 4.32 -1.55
C VAL A 72 -12.23 4.84 -1.60
N GLY A 73 -12.51 5.82 -2.47
CA GLY A 73 -13.86 6.35 -2.70
C GLY A 73 -14.85 5.37 -3.34
N VAL A 74 -14.37 4.27 -3.92
CA VAL A 74 -15.19 3.22 -4.54
C VAL A 74 -16.00 2.42 -3.51
N LEU A 75 -16.88 1.52 -3.95
CA LEU A 75 -17.53 0.48 -3.13
C LEU A 75 -17.84 0.89 -1.68
N ASN A 76 -18.87 1.72 -1.48
CA ASN A 76 -19.31 2.24 -0.17
C ASN A 76 -18.33 3.19 0.55
N GLY A 77 -17.27 3.66 -0.11
CA GLY A 77 -16.41 4.75 0.33
C GLY A 77 -15.30 4.36 1.32
N ALA A 78 -14.56 5.38 1.76
CA ALA A 78 -13.25 5.25 2.40
C ALA A 78 -13.19 4.39 3.67
N VAL A 79 -14.29 4.27 4.42
CA VAL A 79 -14.35 3.49 5.67
C VAL A 79 -14.37 1.98 5.39
N ASN A 80 -14.96 1.56 4.27
CA ASN A 80 -15.09 0.14 3.92
C ASN A 80 -13.85 -0.40 3.20
N ASN A 81 -12.94 0.48 2.78
CA ASN A 81 -11.84 0.17 1.89
C ASN A 81 -10.51 0.51 2.56
N MET A 82 -9.57 -0.43 2.51
CA MET A 82 -8.17 -0.16 2.80
C MET A 82 -7.45 0.14 1.48
N ALA A 83 -6.83 1.31 1.35
CA ALA A 83 -5.92 1.55 0.24
C ALA A 83 -4.65 0.73 0.44
N TYR A 84 -4.19 0.07 -0.63
CA TYR A 84 -2.91 -0.63 -0.67
C TYR A 84 -2.09 -0.14 -1.85
N VAL A 85 -1.15 0.77 -1.58
CA VAL A 85 -0.24 1.32 -2.59
C VAL A 85 0.94 0.38 -2.72
N PHE A 86 0.98 -0.42 -3.78
CA PHE A 86 1.99 -1.46 -3.99
C PHE A 86 3.00 -1.05 -5.08
N GLY A 87 4.16 -0.55 -4.64
CA GLY A 87 5.31 -0.21 -5.49
C GLY A 87 6.59 -0.84 -4.95
N THR A 88 7.69 -0.08 -4.96
CA THR A 88 9.00 -0.49 -4.39
C THR A 88 8.84 -0.95 -2.93
N SER A 89 8.14 -0.16 -2.13
CA SER A 89 7.57 -0.51 -0.83
C SER A 89 6.04 -0.64 -0.96
N SER A 90 5.36 -0.98 0.14
CA SER A 90 3.91 -0.88 0.19
C SER A 90 3.41 -0.05 1.37
N CYS A 91 2.32 0.69 1.15
CA CYS A 91 1.64 1.45 2.18
C CYS A 91 0.17 1.05 2.25
N THR A 92 -0.33 0.82 3.46
CA THR A 92 -1.74 0.58 3.75
C THR A 92 -2.34 1.78 4.45
N MET A 93 -3.47 2.29 3.97
CA MET A 93 -4.19 3.39 4.58
C MET A 93 -5.62 2.95 4.88
N THR A 94 -6.00 2.94 6.15
CA THR A 94 -7.34 2.55 6.59
C THR A 94 -8.01 3.73 7.29
N THR A 95 -9.21 4.09 6.83
CA THR A 95 -10.00 5.19 7.40
C THR A 95 -10.98 4.64 8.44
N THR A 96 -11.09 5.31 9.59
CA THR A 96 -12.00 4.95 10.68
C THR A 96 -12.76 6.19 11.18
N GLN A 97 -13.98 5.99 11.70
CA GLN A 97 -14.78 7.08 12.29
C GLN A 97 -14.29 7.49 13.67
N GLU A 98 -13.78 6.53 14.44
CA GLU A 98 -13.28 6.72 15.80
C GLU A 98 -11.77 6.48 15.85
N ALA A 99 -11.10 7.04 16.85
CA ALA A 99 -9.67 6.80 17.06
C ALA A 99 -9.43 5.33 17.46
N VAL A 100 -8.65 4.61 16.66
CA VAL A 100 -8.25 3.23 16.97
C VAL A 100 -6.73 3.11 16.95
N PHE A 101 -6.15 2.72 18.09
CA PHE A 101 -4.72 2.47 18.23
C PHE A 101 -4.44 0.99 17.94
N VAL A 102 -3.65 0.74 16.89
CA VAL A 102 -3.26 -0.61 16.48
C VAL A 102 -1.75 -0.76 16.72
N PRO A 103 -1.31 -1.68 17.60
CA PRO A 103 0.12 -1.87 17.88
C PRO A 103 0.93 -2.13 16.61
N GLY A 104 2.04 -1.40 16.46
CA GLY A 104 2.94 -1.49 15.30
C GLY A 104 2.39 -0.95 13.98
N VAL A 105 1.28 -0.21 14.03
CA VAL A 105 0.72 0.55 12.90
C VAL A 105 0.69 2.02 13.31
N TRP A 106 1.06 2.92 12.41
CA TRP A 106 1.08 4.35 12.66
C TRP A 106 -0.33 4.94 12.73
N GLY A 107 -0.46 6.07 13.43
CA GLY A 107 -1.73 6.70 13.75
C GLY A 107 -2.27 6.30 15.13
N PRO A 108 -3.55 6.57 15.41
CA PRO A 108 -4.55 7.15 14.51
C PRO A 108 -4.34 8.65 14.29
N TYR A 109 -4.28 9.09 13.02
CA TYR A 109 -4.12 10.50 12.64
C TYR A 109 -5.47 11.12 12.25
N TYR A 110 -5.94 12.10 13.01
CA TYR A 110 -7.22 12.77 12.75
C TYR A 110 -7.12 13.72 11.55
N SER A 111 -8.09 13.67 10.65
CA SER A 111 -8.20 14.47 9.42
C SER A 111 -6.98 14.41 8.49
N ALA A 112 -6.10 13.42 8.63
CA ALA A 112 -4.86 13.34 7.85
C ALA A 112 -5.05 12.99 6.37
N MET A 113 -6.18 12.37 6.01
CA MET A 113 -6.52 12.02 4.62
C MET A 113 -7.94 12.46 4.27
N VAL A 114 -8.94 11.93 4.97
CA VAL A 114 -10.35 12.32 4.80
C VAL A 114 -10.74 13.21 5.98
N PRO A 115 -11.12 14.49 5.77
CA PRO A 115 -11.52 15.40 6.85
C PRO A 115 -12.63 14.80 7.71
N GLY A 116 -12.46 14.88 9.04
CA GLY A 116 -13.42 14.35 10.01
C GLY A 116 -13.27 12.85 10.33
N TYR A 117 -12.29 12.17 9.73
CA TYR A 117 -12.01 10.75 10.00
C TYR A 117 -10.59 10.56 10.53
N TRP A 118 -10.33 9.38 11.08
CA TRP A 118 -9.01 8.95 11.54
C TRP A 118 -8.35 8.03 10.52
N LEU A 119 -7.04 8.19 10.35
CA LEU A 119 -6.22 7.37 9.47
C LEU A 119 -5.29 6.48 10.29
N SER A 120 -5.29 5.18 10.00
CA SER A 120 -4.21 4.26 10.39
C SER A 120 -3.33 3.96 9.18
N GLU A 121 -2.02 4.11 9.35
CA GLU A 121 -1.04 3.88 8.29
C GLU A 121 -0.12 2.70 8.66
N GLY A 122 -0.16 1.65 7.85
CA GLY A 122 0.71 0.49 7.96
C GLY A 122 1.48 0.28 6.67
N GLY A 123 2.27 -0.79 6.59
CA GLY A 123 2.75 -1.31 5.30
C GLY A 123 4.07 -2.04 5.41
N GLN A 124 4.69 -2.31 4.26
CA GLN A 124 5.86 -3.18 4.16
C GLN A 124 7.03 -2.39 3.57
N SER A 125 8.12 -2.29 4.32
CA SER A 125 9.30 -1.48 3.98
C SER A 125 9.90 -1.82 2.62
N ALA A 126 9.85 -3.10 2.24
CA ALA A 126 10.19 -3.58 0.91
C ALA A 126 9.04 -4.48 0.42
N ALA A 127 8.53 -4.21 -0.77
CA ALA A 127 7.47 -4.99 -1.38
C ALA A 127 7.88 -5.40 -2.81
N GLY A 128 7.77 -4.50 -3.80
CA GLY A 128 8.28 -4.76 -5.15
C GLY A 128 9.78 -4.97 -5.15
N ALA A 129 10.53 -4.16 -4.39
CA ALA A 129 11.96 -4.33 -4.21
C ALA A 129 12.33 -5.66 -3.53
N ALA A 130 11.47 -6.18 -2.65
CA ALA A 130 11.69 -7.47 -2.02
C ALA A 130 11.57 -8.62 -3.03
N ILE A 131 10.63 -8.51 -3.98
CA ILE A 131 10.52 -9.47 -5.09
C ILE A 131 11.75 -9.37 -6.00
N ASP A 132 12.16 -8.17 -6.40
CA ASP A 132 13.36 -8.00 -7.24
C ASP A 132 14.62 -8.56 -6.58
N GLN A 133 14.79 -8.30 -5.27
CA GLN A 133 15.89 -8.83 -4.47
C GLN A 133 15.83 -10.35 -4.38
N LEU A 134 14.65 -10.92 -4.12
CA LEU A 134 14.45 -12.37 -4.05
C LEU A 134 14.85 -13.06 -5.35
N LEU A 135 14.37 -12.54 -6.48
CA LEU A 135 14.66 -13.08 -7.81
C LEU A 135 16.16 -12.99 -8.13
N SER A 136 16.87 -11.97 -7.63
CA SER A 136 18.30 -11.78 -7.89
C SER A 136 19.19 -12.90 -7.35
N PHE A 137 18.73 -13.65 -6.34
CA PHE A 137 19.51 -14.76 -5.76
C PHE A 137 19.45 -16.04 -6.57
N HIS A 138 18.50 -16.15 -7.50
CA HIS A 138 18.28 -17.41 -8.21
C HIS A 138 19.21 -17.53 -9.43
N PRO A 139 19.84 -18.70 -9.67
CA PRO A 139 20.76 -18.91 -10.79
C PRO A 139 20.17 -18.64 -12.19
N ALA A 140 18.88 -18.94 -12.39
CA ALA A 140 18.19 -18.69 -13.66
C ALA A 140 17.80 -17.21 -13.89
N ALA A 141 18.08 -16.31 -12.94
CA ALA A 141 17.65 -14.91 -13.04
C ALA A 141 18.23 -14.18 -14.26
N ALA A 142 19.47 -14.46 -14.64
CA ALA A 142 20.09 -13.84 -15.83
C ALA A 142 19.34 -14.25 -17.11
N GLN A 143 19.13 -15.55 -17.29
CA GLN A 143 18.37 -16.11 -18.43
C GLN A 143 16.94 -15.53 -18.47
N ALA A 144 16.26 -15.45 -17.32
CA ALA A 144 14.91 -14.91 -17.26
C ALA A 144 14.86 -13.40 -17.61
N ARG A 145 15.88 -12.63 -17.21
CA ARG A 145 16.00 -11.20 -17.58
C ARG A 145 16.19 -11.01 -19.08
N GLU A 146 16.95 -11.87 -19.74
CA GLU A 146 17.10 -11.82 -21.19
C GLU A 146 15.78 -12.11 -21.90
N GLN A 147 15.01 -13.09 -21.43
CA GLN A 147 13.69 -13.43 -21.98
C GLN A 147 12.66 -12.30 -21.74
N ALA A 148 12.63 -11.72 -20.54
CA ALA A 148 11.78 -10.58 -20.23
C ALA A 148 12.12 -9.36 -21.11
N LYS A 149 13.42 -9.08 -21.31
CA LYS A 149 13.89 -8.02 -22.19
C LYS A 149 13.49 -8.26 -23.65
N ALA A 150 13.60 -9.49 -24.14
CA ALA A 150 13.17 -9.85 -25.49
C ALA A 150 11.65 -9.68 -25.68
N ALA A 151 10.86 -9.90 -24.62
CA ALA A 151 9.42 -9.66 -24.60
C ALA A 151 9.03 -8.18 -24.35
N GLY A 152 10.00 -7.29 -24.07
CA GLY A 152 9.73 -5.86 -23.84
C GLY A 152 9.02 -5.55 -22.51
N VAL A 153 9.07 -6.46 -21.53
CA VAL A 153 8.38 -6.31 -20.24
C VAL A 153 9.35 -6.46 -19.06
N PRO A 154 9.03 -5.91 -17.87
CA PRO A 154 9.80 -6.17 -16.65
C PRO A 154 9.81 -7.65 -16.25
N LEU A 155 10.88 -8.12 -15.61
CA LEU A 155 11.03 -9.51 -15.18
C LEU A 155 9.84 -10.03 -14.33
N PRO A 156 9.34 -9.30 -13.31
CA PRO A 156 8.19 -9.76 -12.53
C PRO A 156 6.93 -9.95 -13.39
N VAL A 157 6.71 -9.10 -14.40
CA VAL A 157 5.58 -9.22 -15.32
C VAL A 157 5.74 -10.45 -16.19
N TRP A 158 6.93 -10.66 -16.76
CA TRP A 158 7.22 -11.85 -17.56
C TRP A 158 7.03 -13.16 -16.77
N LEU A 159 7.46 -13.19 -15.52
CA LEU A 159 7.23 -14.35 -14.63
C LEU A 159 5.74 -14.55 -14.33
N ALA A 160 4.99 -13.46 -14.14
CA ALA A 160 3.56 -13.53 -13.91
C ALA A 160 2.81 -14.07 -15.14
N ASP A 161 3.17 -13.63 -16.34
CA ASP A 161 2.65 -14.17 -17.61
C ASP A 161 2.99 -15.66 -17.72
N ARG A 162 4.23 -16.04 -17.44
CA ARG A 162 4.67 -17.45 -17.44
C ARG A 162 3.83 -18.29 -16.47
N VAL A 163 3.58 -17.83 -15.25
CA VAL A 163 2.72 -18.54 -14.28
C VAL A 163 1.35 -18.81 -14.89
N LEU A 164 0.71 -17.81 -15.50
CA LEU A 164 -0.62 -17.96 -16.09
C LEU A 164 -0.68 -18.98 -17.24
N THR A 165 0.44 -19.28 -17.89
CA THR A 165 0.51 -20.37 -18.89
C THR A 165 0.63 -21.77 -18.27
N GLN A 166 0.96 -21.88 -16.99
CA GLN A 166 1.22 -23.15 -16.29
C GLN A 166 0.05 -23.63 -15.43
N VAL A 167 -0.98 -22.81 -15.23
CA VAL A 167 -2.10 -23.09 -14.33
C VAL A 167 -3.44 -22.87 -15.01
N ALA A 168 -4.48 -23.58 -14.56
CA ALA A 168 -5.82 -23.46 -15.12
C ALA A 168 -6.55 -22.19 -14.62
N SER A 169 -6.17 -21.68 -13.44
CA SER A 169 -6.67 -20.40 -12.92
C SER A 169 -5.56 -19.63 -12.16
N PRO A 170 -5.63 -18.29 -12.08
CA PRO A 170 -4.60 -17.54 -11.36
C PRO A 170 -4.52 -17.91 -9.87
N SER A 171 -5.61 -18.34 -9.23
CA SER A 171 -5.60 -18.82 -7.85
C SER A 171 -4.85 -20.14 -7.66
N GLU A 172 -4.81 -21.00 -8.69
CA GLU A 172 -4.05 -22.25 -8.65
C GLU A 172 -2.54 -22.01 -8.62
N ALA A 173 -2.06 -20.82 -9.00
CA ALA A 173 -0.64 -20.46 -8.97
C ALA A 173 0.06 -20.79 -7.66
N VAL A 174 -0.61 -20.66 -6.50
CA VAL A 174 -0.06 -21.00 -5.18
C VAL A 174 0.49 -22.44 -5.10
N THR A 175 -0.01 -23.36 -5.92
CA THR A 175 0.44 -24.75 -5.98
C THR A 175 1.84 -24.90 -6.57
N LEU A 176 2.27 -23.99 -7.45
CA LEU A 176 3.64 -23.95 -7.98
C LEU A 176 4.67 -23.70 -6.87
N ALA A 177 4.26 -23.04 -5.78
CA ALA A 177 5.10 -22.78 -4.61
C ALA A 177 5.00 -23.87 -3.54
N ALA A 178 4.57 -25.09 -3.88
CA ALA A 178 4.49 -26.21 -2.94
C ALA A 178 5.84 -26.48 -2.28
N GLY A 179 5.86 -26.59 -0.94
CA GLY A 179 7.07 -26.78 -0.15
C GLY A 179 7.97 -25.55 0.02
N LEU A 180 7.85 -24.54 -0.86
CA LEU A 180 8.65 -23.32 -0.83
C LEU A 180 7.91 -22.18 -0.10
N HIS A 181 8.60 -21.53 0.84
CA HIS A 181 8.05 -20.43 1.64
C HIS A 181 9.02 -19.25 1.67
N VAL A 182 8.47 -18.03 1.58
CA VAL A 182 9.25 -16.79 1.64
C VAL A 182 8.61 -15.84 2.65
N VAL A 183 9.43 -15.34 3.58
CA VAL A 183 9.17 -14.16 4.41
C VAL A 183 9.99 -13.01 3.82
N PRO A 184 9.40 -12.05 3.09
CA PRO A 184 10.16 -11.08 2.28
C PRO A 184 10.62 -9.82 3.05
N GLU A 185 11.01 -9.97 4.33
CA GLU A 185 11.36 -8.85 5.23
C GLU A 185 12.83 -8.41 5.08
N PHE A 186 13.24 -8.05 3.85
CA PHE A 186 14.63 -7.66 3.56
C PHE A 186 15.06 -6.37 4.28
N LEU A 187 14.11 -5.47 4.55
CA LEU A 187 14.31 -4.19 5.24
C LEU A 187 13.53 -4.11 6.56
N GLY A 188 13.46 -5.22 7.28
CA GLY A 188 12.70 -5.32 8.52
C GLY A 188 11.19 -5.38 8.31
N ASN A 189 10.46 -5.48 9.42
CA ASN A 189 9.00 -5.44 9.45
C ASN A 189 8.54 -4.07 9.99
N ARG A 190 7.91 -3.26 9.14
CA ARG A 190 7.31 -1.98 9.56
C ARG A 190 6.01 -2.22 10.34
N ALA A 191 5.09 -3.01 9.77
CA ALA A 191 3.81 -3.34 10.38
C ALA A 191 3.43 -4.81 10.17
N PRO A 192 2.74 -5.45 11.13
CA PRO A 192 2.37 -4.90 12.44
C PRO A 192 3.40 -5.18 13.55
N LEU A 193 4.54 -5.83 13.24
CA LEU A 193 5.49 -6.25 14.27
C LEU A 193 6.43 -5.13 14.74
N ALA A 194 6.59 -4.07 13.94
CA ALA A 194 7.50 -2.96 14.22
C ALA A 194 8.90 -3.43 14.63
N ASP A 195 9.44 -4.40 13.87
CA ASP A 195 10.74 -5.02 14.08
C ASP A 195 11.71 -4.61 12.96
N PRO A 196 12.51 -3.54 13.14
CA PRO A 196 13.46 -3.10 12.12
C PRO A 196 14.63 -4.08 11.92
N HIS A 197 14.80 -5.06 12.82
CA HIS A 197 15.88 -6.04 12.75
C HIS A 197 15.46 -7.35 12.08
N ALA A 198 14.18 -7.51 11.75
CA ALA A 198 13.70 -8.66 10.99
C ALA A 198 14.45 -8.80 9.65
N LYS A 199 14.60 -10.05 9.20
CA LYS A 199 15.32 -10.40 7.98
C LYS A 199 14.51 -11.39 7.17
N ALA A 200 14.70 -11.33 5.86
CA ALA A 200 14.04 -12.26 4.96
C ALA A 200 14.45 -13.71 5.22
N LEU A 201 13.49 -14.62 5.05
CA LEU A 201 13.70 -16.06 5.17
C LEU A 201 13.17 -16.76 3.91
N ILE A 202 13.95 -17.71 3.41
CA ILE A 202 13.55 -18.59 2.30
C ILE A 202 13.70 -20.02 2.82
N ALA A 203 12.60 -20.78 2.83
CA ALA A 203 12.55 -22.14 3.36
C ALA A 203 12.00 -23.10 2.31
N GLY A 204 12.54 -24.33 2.27
CA GLY A 204 12.16 -25.35 1.29
C GLY A 204 12.97 -25.32 0.00
N LEU A 205 14.21 -24.80 0.04
CA LEU A 205 15.12 -24.85 -1.11
C LEU A 205 15.62 -26.28 -1.37
N GLY A 206 15.56 -26.69 -2.63
CA GLY A 206 16.16 -27.92 -3.14
C GLY A 206 17.41 -27.65 -3.97
N MET A 207 17.71 -28.56 -4.91
CA MET A 207 18.89 -28.48 -5.79
C MET A 207 18.56 -27.95 -7.20
N GLU A 208 17.28 -27.68 -7.47
CA GLU A 208 16.78 -27.17 -8.74
C GLU A 208 17.30 -25.76 -9.00
N ARG A 209 17.59 -25.46 -10.27
CA ARG A 209 18.20 -24.19 -10.69
C ARG A 209 17.61 -23.65 -12.00
N ASP A 210 16.48 -24.21 -12.42
CA ASP A 210 15.83 -23.92 -13.71
C ASP A 210 14.80 -22.77 -13.61
N LEU A 211 14.16 -22.47 -14.73
CA LEU A 211 13.15 -21.42 -14.80
C LEU A 211 11.86 -21.76 -14.05
N ASP A 212 11.52 -23.05 -13.90
CA ASP A 212 10.31 -23.44 -13.17
C ASP A 212 10.51 -23.26 -11.67
N ASN A 213 11.71 -23.54 -11.14
CA ASN A 213 12.06 -23.22 -9.76
C ASN A 213 12.08 -21.69 -9.50
N LEU A 214 12.58 -20.89 -10.46
CA LEU A 214 12.48 -19.43 -10.37
C LEU A 214 11.02 -18.95 -10.33
N THR A 215 10.15 -19.54 -11.15
CA THR A 215 8.72 -19.25 -11.16
C THR A 215 8.08 -19.61 -9.81
N ALA A 216 8.41 -20.77 -9.25
CA ALA A 216 7.95 -21.18 -7.92
C ALA A 216 8.39 -20.19 -6.83
N LEU A 217 9.65 -19.72 -6.90
CA LEU A 217 10.20 -18.72 -5.97
C LEU A 217 9.48 -17.37 -6.09
N TYR A 218 9.16 -16.94 -7.31
CA TYR A 218 8.37 -15.74 -7.57
C TYR A 218 6.98 -15.83 -6.92
N VAL A 219 6.25 -16.92 -7.17
CA VAL A 219 4.93 -17.17 -6.56
C VAL A 219 5.03 -17.22 -5.03
N ALA A 220 6.04 -17.90 -4.47
CA ALA A 220 6.25 -17.96 -3.04
C ALA A 220 6.49 -16.57 -2.43
N GLY A 221 7.26 -15.72 -3.13
CA GLY A 221 7.48 -14.32 -2.77
C GLY A 221 6.19 -13.50 -2.77
N LEU A 222 5.38 -13.59 -3.83
CA LEU A 222 4.08 -12.91 -3.90
C LEU A 222 3.13 -13.34 -2.78
N CYS A 223 3.07 -14.65 -2.51
CA CYS A 223 2.30 -15.17 -1.37
C CYS A 223 2.81 -14.58 -0.05
N GLY A 224 4.14 -14.50 0.13
CA GLY A 224 4.76 -13.88 1.31
C GLY A 224 4.39 -12.40 1.48
N ILE A 225 4.31 -11.63 0.39
CA ILE A 225 3.82 -10.24 0.43
C ILE A 225 2.36 -10.20 0.87
N GLY A 226 1.51 -11.07 0.28
CA GLY A 226 0.10 -11.19 0.66
C GLY A 226 -0.10 -11.61 2.12
N TYR A 227 0.73 -12.49 2.66
CA TYR A 227 0.67 -12.88 4.06
C TYR A 227 1.11 -11.77 5.00
N GLY A 228 2.12 -10.97 4.64
CA GLY A 228 2.47 -9.76 5.38
C GLY A 228 1.33 -8.75 5.39
N LEU A 229 0.67 -8.53 4.25
CA LEU A 229 -0.54 -7.70 4.16
C LEU A 229 -1.67 -8.24 5.04
N ARG A 230 -1.88 -9.56 5.03
CA ARG A 230 -2.86 -10.22 5.90
C ARG A 230 -2.56 -10.01 7.38
N GLN A 231 -1.30 -10.01 7.81
CA GLN A 231 -0.96 -9.71 9.22
C GLN A 231 -1.41 -8.30 9.61
N ILE A 232 -1.25 -7.31 8.71
CA ILE A 232 -1.72 -5.93 8.96
C ILE A 232 -3.24 -5.92 9.11
N ILE A 233 -3.97 -6.60 8.20
CA ILE A 233 -5.43 -6.71 8.25
C ILE A 233 -5.89 -7.42 9.53
N ASP A 234 -5.24 -8.52 9.91
CA ASP A 234 -5.59 -9.27 11.12
C ASP A 234 -5.32 -8.44 12.39
N ALA A 235 -4.23 -7.65 12.43
CA ALA A 235 -3.94 -6.74 13.54
C ALA A 235 -4.98 -5.62 13.65
N GLN A 236 -5.37 -5.01 12.51
CA GLN A 236 -6.44 -4.03 12.46
C GLN A 236 -7.79 -4.62 12.91
N ARG A 237 -8.12 -5.84 12.44
CA ARG A 237 -9.34 -6.56 12.81
C ARG A 237 -9.41 -6.88 14.29
N ALA A 238 -8.29 -7.25 14.91
CA ALA A 238 -8.21 -7.49 16.35
C ALA A 238 -8.54 -6.24 17.18
N CYS A 239 -8.31 -5.04 16.64
CA CYS A 239 -8.66 -3.75 17.26
C CYS A 239 -10.05 -3.23 16.84
N GLY A 240 -10.84 -4.02 16.10
CA GLY A 240 -12.21 -3.66 15.71
C GLY A 240 -12.34 -2.95 14.36
N ILE A 241 -11.23 -2.72 13.64
CA ILE A 241 -11.26 -2.13 12.29
C ILE A 241 -11.62 -3.23 11.28
N LYS A 242 -12.65 -3.00 10.46
CA LYS A 242 -13.08 -3.94 9.43
C LYS A 242 -13.02 -3.26 8.07
N SER A 243 -12.15 -3.76 7.21
CA SER A 243 -12.14 -3.41 5.79
C SER A 243 -12.78 -4.54 4.99
N GLU A 244 -13.72 -4.19 4.13
CA GLU A 244 -14.41 -5.11 3.22
C GLU A 244 -13.56 -5.40 1.98
N ASN A 245 -12.81 -4.39 1.52
CA ASN A 245 -11.98 -4.50 0.32
C ASN A 245 -10.58 -3.90 0.53
N ILE A 246 -9.63 -4.42 -0.24
CA ILE A 246 -8.30 -3.86 -0.47
C ILE A 246 -8.35 -3.15 -1.83
N VAL A 247 -8.22 -1.83 -1.87
CA VAL A 247 -8.16 -1.07 -3.12
C VAL A 247 -6.70 -0.88 -3.51
N ILE A 248 -6.25 -1.63 -4.51
CA ILE A 248 -4.84 -1.71 -4.89
C ILE A 248 -4.47 -0.67 -5.93
N SER A 249 -3.30 -0.06 -5.73
CA SER A 249 -2.65 0.84 -6.68
C SER A 249 -1.14 0.58 -6.76
N GLY A 250 -0.43 1.34 -7.59
CA GLY A 250 1.02 1.22 -7.76
C GLY A 250 1.43 0.16 -8.79
N GLY A 251 2.63 0.35 -9.36
CA GLY A 251 3.11 -0.43 -10.50
C GLY A 251 3.28 -1.92 -10.23
N ALA A 252 3.73 -2.30 -9.02
CA ALA A 252 3.94 -3.71 -8.66
C ALA A 252 2.62 -4.48 -8.48
N GLY A 253 1.51 -3.78 -8.21
CA GLY A 253 0.17 -4.34 -8.05
C GLY A 253 -0.69 -4.37 -9.31
N GLN A 254 -0.16 -4.04 -10.49
CA GLN A 254 -0.99 -3.92 -11.71
C GLN A 254 -1.38 -5.26 -12.32
N HIS A 255 -0.55 -6.30 -12.19
CA HIS A 255 -0.75 -7.55 -12.89
C HIS A 255 -1.92 -8.37 -12.29
N PRO A 256 -2.86 -8.93 -13.09
CA PRO A 256 -4.00 -9.71 -12.60
C PRO A 256 -3.64 -10.86 -11.66
N LEU A 257 -2.57 -11.61 -11.97
CA LEU A 257 -2.06 -12.68 -11.09
C LEU A 257 -1.72 -12.17 -9.69
N VAL A 258 -1.04 -11.01 -9.60
CA VAL A 258 -0.64 -10.43 -8.32
C VAL A 258 -1.87 -10.09 -7.50
N ARG A 259 -2.87 -9.46 -8.13
CA ARG A 259 -4.13 -9.08 -7.48
C ARG A 259 -4.91 -10.30 -6.98
N GLN A 260 -4.98 -11.35 -7.79
CA GLN A 260 -5.64 -12.60 -7.40
C GLN A 260 -4.93 -13.26 -6.21
N LEU A 261 -3.60 -13.43 -6.27
CA LEU A 261 -2.85 -14.03 -5.17
C LEU A 261 -2.91 -13.21 -3.87
N LEU A 262 -2.98 -11.88 -3.96
CA LEU A 262 -3.20 -11.03 -2.79
C LEU A 262 -4.60 -11.24 -2.20
N ALA A 263 -5.64 -11.33 -3.04
CA ALA A 263 -7.00 -11.61 -2.59
C ALA A 263 -7.08 -12.98 -1.89
N ASP A 264 -6.49 -14.01 -2.51
CA ASP A 264 -6.44 -15.38 -1.96
C ASP A 264 -5.64 -15.48 -0.66
N ALA A 265 -4.49 -14.79 -0.59
CA ALA A 265 -3.66 -14.78 0.60
C ALA A 265 -4.35 -14.08 1.78
N CYS A 266 -5.02 -12.96 1.52
CA CYS A 266 -5.68 -12.13 2.54
C CYS A 266 -7.06 -12.65 2.95
N GLY A 267 -7.76 -13.36 2.05
CA GLY A 267 -9.17 -13.72 2.24
C GLY A 267 -10.10 -12.49 2.20
N VAL A 268 -9.69 -11.43 1.48
CA VAL A 268 -10.43 -10.16 1.32
C VAL A 268 -10.37 -9.79 -0.16
N SER A 269 -11.43 -9.22 -0.71
CA SER A 269 -11.46 -8.79 -2.12
C SER A 269 -10.38 -7.75 -2.40
N VAL A 270 -9.71 -7.89 -3.54
CA VAL A 270 -8.80 -6.88 -4.07
C VAL A 270 -9.48 -6.17 -5.24
N VAL A 271 -9.45 -4.84 -5.25
CA VAL A 271 -10.16 -4.00 -6.21
C VAL A 271 -9.16 -3.09 -6.91
N SER A 272 -9.12 -3.10 -8.24
CA SER A 272 -8.42 -2.09 -9.03
C SER A 272 -9.36 -0.96 -9.41
N THR A 273 -8.80 0.23 -9.59
CA THR A 273 -9.52 1.41 -10.07
C THR A 273 -9.21 1.73 -11.52
N ALA A 274 -10.15 2.36 -12.23
CA ALA A 274 -9.99 2.74 -13.64
C ALA A 274 -8.87 3.77 -13.86
N SER A 275 -8.60 4.61 -12.86
CA SER A 275 -7.47 5.55 -12.92
C SER A 275 -6.14 4.81 -12.80
N ARG A 276 -5.28 5.03 -13.80
CA ARG A 276 -3.89 4.53 -13.80
C ARG A 276 -2.99 5.33 -12.86
N GLU A 277 -3.37 6.58 -12.58
CA GLU A 277 -2.57 7.54 -11.80
C GLU A 277 -3.39 8.05 -10.59
N PRO A 278 -3.56 7.24 -9.54
CA PRO A 278 -4.43 7.58 -8.42
C PRO A 278 -3.96 8.79 -7.61
N VAL A 279 -2.64 9.05 -7.55
CA VAL A 279 -2.10 10.25 -6.87
C VAL A 279 -2.52 11.53 -7.62
N LEU A 280 -2.48 11.50 -8.94
CA LEU A 280 -2.94 12.61 -9.79
C LEU A 280 -4.45 12.79 -9.67
N LEU A 281 -5.21 11.68 -9.69
CA LEU A 281 -6.67 11.73 -9.48
C LEU A 281 -7.02 12.29 -8.10
N GLY A 282 -6.36 11.86 -7.04
CA GLY A 282 -6.57 12.39 -5.69
C GLY A 282 -6.29 13.89 -5.60
N SER A 283 -5.19 14.34 -6.20
CA SER A 283 -4.86 15.76 -6.29
C SER A 283 -5.91 16.56 -7.08
N ALA A 284 -6.41 16.00 -8.19
CA ALA A 284 -7.49 16.60 -8.97
C ALA A 284 -8.82 16.66 -8.21
N ILE A 285 -9.13 15.62 -7.41
CA ILE A 285 -10.29 15.58 -6.51
C ILE A 285 -10.20 16.72 -5.48
N LEU A 286 -9.02 16.96 -4.89
CA LEU A 286 -8.81 18.09 -3.97
C LEU A 286 -9.05 19.43 -4.69
N GLY A 287 -8.52 19.58 -5.91
CA GLY A 287 -8.77 20.76 -6.75
C GLY A 287 -10.25 20.96 -7.06
N ALA A 288 -11.00 19.88 -7.34
CA ALA A 288 -12.43 19.92 -7.58
C ALA A 288 -13.21 20.40 -6.35
N VAL A 289 -12.80 20.01 -5.14
CA VAL A 289 -13.38 20.51 -3.89
C VAL A 289 -13.05 22.00 -3.68
N ALA A 290 -11.79 22.40 -3.84
CA ALA A 290 -11.38 23.80 -3.70
C ALA A 290 -12.07 24.72 -4.72
N GLY A 291 -12.26 24.23 -5.96
CA GLY A 291 -12.99 24.90 -7.02
C GLY A 291 -14.51 24.80 -6.94
N ARG A 292 -15.05 24.17 -5.87
CA ARG A 292 -16.50 23.98 -5.65
C ARG A 292 -17.23 23.21 -6.76
N VAL A 293 -16.49 22.39 -7.50
CA VAL A 293 -17.04 21.42 -8.46
C VAL A 293 -17.75 20.28 -7.72
N ALA A 294 -17.27 19.93 -6.52
CA ALA A 294 -17.92 19.02 -5.58
C ALA A 294 -18.04 19.70 -4.21
N ALA A 295 -19.11 19.39 -3.45
CA ALA A 295 -19.40 20.10 -2.20
C ALA A 295 -18.53 19.63 -1.01
N SER A 296 -18.00 18.41 -1.08
CA SER A 296 -17.14 17.85 -0.03
C SER A 296 -16.19 16.81 -0.59
N LEU A 297 -15.11 16.52 0.15
CA LEU A 297 -14.16 15.50 -0.24
C LEU A 297 -14.77 14.09 -0.33
N PRO A 298 -15.57 13.60 0.63
CA PRO A 298 -16.20 12.29 0.50
C PRO A 298 -17.13 12.16 -0.71
N GLU A 299 -17.83 13.23 -1.08
CA GLU A 299 -18.67 13.26 -2.28
C GLU A 299 -17.83 13.23 -3.56
N ALA A 300 -16.79 14.05 -3.63
CA ALA A 300 -15.86 14.08 -4.76
C ALA A 300 -15.18 12.71 -4.97
N MET A 301 -14.73 12.07 -3.88
CA MET A 301 -14.18 10.72 -3.93
C MET A 301 -15.16 9.71 -4.55
N LYS A 302 -16.43 9.72 -4.14
CA LYS A 302 -17.46 8.85 -4.71
C LYS A 302 -17.76 9.16 -6.18
N GLN A 303 -17.72 10.43 -6.55
CA GLN A 303 -18.04 10.90 -7.90
C GLN A 303 -16.93 10.56 -8.91
N PHE A 304 -15.66 10.69 -8.51
CA PHE A 304 -14.53 10.65 -9.44
C PHE A 304 -13.72 9.34 -9.39
N THR A 305 -13.95 8.48 -8.40
CA THR A 305 -13.31 7.15 -8.35
C THR A 305 -14.23 6.08 -8.95
N GLN A 306 -13.65 5.17 -9.72
CA GLN A 306 -14.38 4.10 -10.41
C GLN A 306 -13.64 2.78 -10.30
N VAL A 307 -14.39 1.70 -10.04
CA VAL A 307 -13.88 0.32 -10.08
C VAL A 307 -13.56 -0.08 -11.51
N ASP A 308 -12.41 -0.71 -11.69
CA ASP A 308 -11.99 -1.37 -12.93
C ASP A 308 -12.28 -2.87 -12.87
N ALA A 309 -11.69 -3.57 -11.89
CA ALA A 309 -11.91 -4.99 -11.67
C ALA A 309 -11.92 -5.33 -10.18
N THR A 310 -12.62 -6.41 -9.84
CA THR A 310 -12.65 -6.98 -8.49
C THR A 310 -12.19 -8.44 -8.53
N TYR A 311 -11.29 -8.80 -7.63
CA TYR A 311 -10.69 -10.11 -7.48
C TYR A 311 -11.14 -10.67 -6.14
N HIS A 312 -11.91 -11.75 -6.17
CA HIS A 312 -12.42 -12.41 -4.97
C HIS A 312 -11.50 -13.57 -4.61
N SER A 313 -11.36 -13.83 -3.30
CA SER A 313 -10.64 -15.02 -2.85
C SER A 313 -11.38 -16.28 -3.29
N GLU A 314 -10.65 -17.23 -3.86
CA GLU A 314 -11.17 -18.51 -4.29
C GLU A 314 -11.17 -19.53 -3.14
N THR A 315 -12.36 -20.00 -2.78
CA THR A 315 -12.59 -20.85 -1.59
C THR A 315 -11.84 -22.18 -1.66
N ALA A 316 -11.62 -22.72 -2.86
CA ALA A 316 -10.90 -23.97 -3.08
C ALA A 316 -9.44 -23.91 -2.58
N PHE A 317 -8.79 -22.74 -2.65
CA PHE A 317 -7.39 -22.57 -2.26
C PHE A 317 -7.21 -21.97 -0.86
N SER A 318 -8.28 -21.49 -0.21
CA SER A 318 -8.20 -20.89 1.13
C SER A 318 -7.55 -21.79 2.19
N PRO A 319 -7.80 -23.13 2.26
CA PRO A 319 -7.11 -24.00 3.21
C PRO A 319 -5.60 -24.07 2.99
N LEU A 320 -5.16 -23.99 1.73
CA LEU A 320 -3.74 -23.98 1.38
C LEU A 320 -3.08 -22.66 1.82
N HIS A 321 -3.69 -21.52 1.51
CA HIS A 321 -3.21 -20.22 1.98
C HIS A 321 -3.19 -20.14 3.51
N GLN A 322 -4.19 -20.71 4.21
CA GLN A 322 -4.21 -20.75 5.67
C GLN A 322 -3.02 -21.51 6.25
N ARG A 323 -2.70 -22.69 5.71
CA ARG A 323 -1.52 -23.47 6.15
C ARG A 323 -0.22 -22.72 5.87
N ARG A 324 -0.10 -22.11 4.69
CA ARG A 324 1.08 -21.32 4.29
C ARG A 324 1.25 -20.07 5.16
N TYR A 325 0.16 -19.42 5.54
CA TYR A 325 0.16 -18.28 6.47
C TYR A 325 0.59 -18.69 7.89
N ALA A 326 0.14 -19.85 8.37
CA ALA A 326 0.63 -20.39 9.65
C ALA A 326 2.15 -20.67 9.61
N ALA A 327 2.64 -21.27 8.53
CA ALA A 327 4.07 -21.50 8.32
C ALA A 327 4.85 -20.17 8.22
N TYR A 328 4.31 -19.16 7.54
CA TYR A 328 4.90 -17.83 7.45
C TYR A 328 5.13 -17.21 8.85
N LYS A 329 4.13 -17.27 9.72
CA LYS A 329 4.26 -16.78 11.12
C LYS A 329 5.27 -17.60 11.93
N ALA A 330 5.29 -18.91 11.75
CA ALA A 330 6.27 -19.78 12.41
C ALA A 330 7.71 -19.46 11.96
N LEU A 331 7.91 -19.16 10.67
CA LEU A 331 9.20 -18.72 10.14
C LEU A 331 9.62 -17.37 10.73
N GLN A 332 8.72 -16.39 10.82
CA GLN A 332 9.03 -15.12 11.50
C GLN A 332 9.47 -15.34 12.96
N GLN A 333 8.77 -16.21 13.70
CA GLN A 333 9.15 -16.56 15.07
C GLN A 333 10.53 -17.23 15.14
N ALA A 334 10.82 -18.19 14.26
CA ALA A 334 12.14 -18.82 14.17
C ALA A 334 13.22 -17.79 13.81
N GLY A 335 12.93 -16.89 12.87
CA GLY A 335 13.82 -15.80 12.48
C GLY A 335 14.14 -14.84 13.62
N ARG A 336 13.20 -14.61 14.54
CA ARG A 336 13.44 -13.84 15.76
C ARG A 336 14.37 -14.61 16.71
N LEU A 337 14.08 -15.87 16.98
CA LEU A 337 14.89 -16.73 17.86
C LEU A 337 16.35 -16.89 17.38
N ILE A 338 16.59 -16.91 16.07
CA ILE A 338 17.95 -17.00 15.50
C ILE A 338 18.81 -15.76 15.85
N ARG A 339 18.18 -14.61 16.09
CA ARG A 339 18.89 -13.34 16.33
C ARG A 339 19.09 -13.03 17.82
N GLU A 340 18.33 -13.69 18.69
CA GLU A 340 18.42 -13.59 20.17
C GLU A 340 19.52 -14.51 20.71
#